data_AF-A0A917EMP2-F1
#
_entry.id   AF-A0A917EMP2-F1
#
_cell.length_a   1.000
_cell.length_b   1.000
_cell.length_c   1.000
_cell.angle_alpha   90.00
_cell.angle_beta   90.00
_cell.angle_gamma   90.00
#
_symmetry.space_group_name_H-M   'P 1'
#
loop_
_entity.id
_entity.type
_entity.pdbx_description
1 polymer ?
#
loop_
_entity_poly.entity_id
_entity_poly.type
_entity_poly.pdbx_seq_one_letter_code
_entity_poly.pdbx_strand_id
1 'polypeptide(L)'
;MLTIQVLVAIVLLVIGRIAFYSFVRKDPWYVLVIRYGGFIGIVVLVHNYMGVMWAWIWIFGFPLLGLAFHFIYTKKKGFNSLKACDKYDEYRGWKK
;
A
#
# COMPACT_ATOMS: atom_id res chain seq x y z
N MET A 1 16.87 -0.67 16.15
CA MET A 1 16.65 -0.11 14.79
C MET A 1 15.45 -0.77 14.10
N LEU A 2 15.36 -2.10 14.05
CA LEU A 2 14.21 -2.81 13.47
C LEU A 2 12.85 -2.36 14.02
N THR A 3 12.72 -2.20 15.35
CA THR A 3 11.46 -1.74 15.97
C THR A 3 10.97 -0.40 15.40
N ILE A 4 11.89 0.54 15.16
CA ILE A 4 11.58 1.85 14.57
C ILE A 4 11.07 1.67 13.14
N GLN A 5 11.74 0.83 12.35
CA GLN A 5 11.34 0.51 10.98
C GLN A 5 9.94 -0.13 10.90
N VAL A 6 9.64 -1.06 11.81
CA VAL A 6 8.31 -1.68 11.90
C VAL A 6 7.25 -0.64 12.31
N LEU A 7 7.52 0.21 13.30
CA LEU A 7 6.59 1.26 13.70
C LEU A 7 6.32 2.25 12.56
N VAL A 8 7.35 2.69 11.84
CA VAL A 8 7.19 3.56 10.67
C VAL A 8 6.40 2.87 9.56
N ALA A 9 6.68 1.58 9.29
CA ALA A 9 5.91 0.80 8.33
C ALA A 9 4.42 0.74 8.70
N ILE A 10 4.09 0.49 9.98
CA ILE A 10 2.72 0.49 10.48
C ILE A 10 2.06 1.85 10.27
N VAL A 11 2.72 2.95 10.65
CA VAL A 11 2.21 4.31 10.49
C VAL A 11 1.93 4.62 9.00
N LEU A 12 2.87 4.28 8.10
CA LEU A 12 2.69 4.47 6.67
C LEU A 12 1.54 3.63 6.10
N LEU A 13 1.38 2.39 6.54
CA LEU A 13 0.26 1.55 6.14
C LEU A 13 -1.07 2.13 6.61
N VAL A 14 -1.14 2.68 7.83
CA VAL A 14 -2.35 3.34 8.35
C VAL A 14 -2.67 4.62 7.58
N ILE A 15 -1.67 5.48 7.35
CA ILE A 15 -1.85 6.72 6.57
C ILE A 15 -2.27 6.39 5.14
N GLY A 16 -1.57 5.46 4.48
CA GLY A 16 -1.91 4.99 3.14
C GLY A 16 -3.31 4.41 3.11
N ARG A 17 -3.71 3.64 4.13
CA ARG A 17 -5.08 3.13 4.24
C ARG A 17 -6.09 4.25 4.35
N ILE A 18 -5.86 5.30 5.13
CA ILE A 18 -6.82 6.42 5.28
C ILE A 18 -6.89 7.23 3.98
N ALA A 19 -5.74 7.58 3.41
CA ALA A 19 -5.65 8.39 2.19
C ALA A 19 -6.21 7.66 0.96
N PHE A 20 -5.99 6.35 0.86
CA PHE A 20 -6.47 5.49 -0.22
C PHE A 20 -7.62 4.57 0.22
N TYR A 21 -8.29 4.86 1.34
CA TYR A 21 -9.44 4.08 1.83
C TYR A 21 -10.52 4.02 0.76
N SER A 22 -10.60 5.11 -0.02
CA SER A 22 -11.40 5.28 -1.21
C SER A 22 -10.96 4.41 -2.41
N PHE A 23 -10.13 3.38 -2.24
CA PHE A 23 -9.64 2.58 -3.37
C PHE A 23 -9.38 1.13 -3.01
N VAL A 24 -9.34 0.80 -1.72
CA VAL A 24 -9.37 -0.58 -1.29
C VAL A 24 -10.83 -0.99 -1.38
N ARG A 25 -11.10 -2.06 -2.13
CA ARG A 25 -12.37 -2.79 -2.05
C ARG A 25 -12.76 -2.95 -0.57
N LYS A 26 -14.04 -3.12 -0.24
CA LYS A 26 -14.45 -3.54 1.11
C LYS A 26 -13.96 -4.95 1.39
N ASP A 27 -12.64 -5.14 1.36
CA ASP A 27 -11.93 -6.37 1.54
C ASP A 27 -12.23 -6.84 2.97
N PRO A 28 -12.52 -8.14 3.15
CA PRO A 28 -12.67 -8.69 4.47
C PRO A 28 -11.45 -8.40 5.33
N TRP A 29 -11.66 -8.21 6.63
CA TRP A 29 -10.60 -7.81 7.57
C TRP A 29 -9.39 -8.76 7.54
N TYR A 30 -9.58 -10.05 7.27
CA TYR A 30 -8.49 -11.03 7.19
C TYR A 30 -7.56 -10.80 5.99
N VAL A 31 -8.08 -10.33 4.85
CA VAL A 31 -7.28 -9.99 3.66
C VAL A 31 -6.38 -8.80 3.97
N LEU A 32 -6.92 -7.83 4.72
CA LEU A 32 -6.18 -6.65 5.17
C LEU A 32 -5.02 -7.06 6.10
N VAL A 33 -5.30 -7.93 7.07
CA VAL A 33 -4.28 -8.44 8.01
C VAL A 33 -3.19 -9.20 7.26
N ILE A 34 -3.52 -10.06 6.30
CA ILE A 34 -2.53 -10.79 5.51
C ILE A 34 -1.67 -9.84 4.68
N ARG A 35 -2.27 -8.84 4.03
CA ARG A 35 -1.53 -7.88 3.19
C ARG A 35 -0.55 -7.04 4.00
N TYR A 36 -1.01 -6.48 5.13
CA TYR A 36 -0.20 -5.63 5.98
C TYR A 36 0.81 -6.43 6.80
N GLY A 37 0.40 -7.57 7.35
CA GLY A 37 1.29 -8.53 8.02
C GLY A 37 2.38 -9.04 7.09
N GLY A 38 2.03 -9.35 5.84
CA GLY A 38 2.99 -9.73 4.80
C GLY A 38 4.01 -8.63 4.50
N PHE A 39 3.56 -7.38 4.33
CA PHE A 39 4.47 -6.25 4.14
C PHE A 39 5.43 -6.07 5.33
N ILE A 40 4.91 -6.08 6.57
CA ILE A 40 5.73 -5.98 7.78
C ILE A 40 6.71 -7.15 7.88
N GLY A 41 6.27 -8.37 7.57
CA GLY A 41 7.11 -9.56 7.52
C GLY A 41 8.27 -9.40 6.54
N ILE A 42 8.00 -8.89 5.33
CA ILE A 42 9.04 -8.59 4.34
C ILE A 42 10.02 -7.55 4.88
N VAL A 43 9.55 -6.47 5.53
CA VAL A 43 10.43 -5.47 6.15
C VAL A 43 11.37 -6.09 7.17
N VAL A 44 10.86 -7.00 8.02
CA VAL A 44 11.68 -7.73 9.00
C VAL A 44 12.71 -8.63 8.31
N LEU A 45 12.32 -9.36 7.27
CA LEU A 45 13.24 -10.21 6.51
C LEU A 45 14.33 -9.37 5.83
N VAL A 46 13.96 -8.31 5.14
CA VAL A 46 14.91 -7.40 4.47
C VAL A 46 15.89 -6.81 5.48
N HIS A 47 15.42 -6.38 6.66
CA HIS A 47 16.31 -5.89 7.70
C HIS A 47 17.36 -6.93 8.10
N ASN A 48 16.92 -8.17 8.35
CA ASN A 48 17.78 -9.23 8.84
C ASN A 48 18.76 -9.77 7.77
N TYR A 49 18.34 -9.84 6.51
CA TYR A 49 19.13 -10.47 5.43
C TYR A 49 19.88 -9.48 4.54
N MET A 50 19.34 -8.28 4.33
CA MET A 50 19.92 -7.26 3.45
C MET A 50 20.44 -6.05 4.22
N GLY A 51 20.01 -5.88 5.47
CA GLY A 51 20.47 -4.82 6.36
C GLY A 51 19.55 -3.61 6.42
N VAL A 52 19.94 -2.66 7.27
CA VAL A 52 19.11 -1.52 7.70
C VAL A 52 18.71 -0.61 6.54
N MET A 53 19.65 -0.28 5.64
CA MET A 53 19.40 0.65 4.55
C MET A 53 18.38 0.10 3.53
N TRP A 54 18.48 -1.19 3.23
CA TRP A 54 17.54 -1.87 2.34
C TRP A 54 16.12 -1.92 2.92
N ALA A 55 15.99 -2.11 4.24
CA ALA A 55 14.68 -2.06 4.88
C ALA A 55 14.03 -0.67 4.74
N TRP A 56 14.78 0.42 4.85
CA TRP A 56 14.26 1.77 4.60
C TRP A 56 13.85 1.99 3.14
N ILE A 57 14.67 1.53 2.20
CA ILE A 57 14.32 1.57 0.76
C ILE A 57 13.01 0.82 0.52
N TRP A 58 12.80 -0.32 1.16
CA TRP A 58 11.56 -1.08 1.04
C TRP A 58 10.36 -0.37 1.68
N ILE A 59 10.53 0.19 2.89
CA ILE A 59 9.49 0.89 3.63
C ILE A 59 8.93 2.07 2.82
N PHE A 60 9.79 2.85 2.16
CA PHE A 60 9.35 4.03 1.41
C PHE A 60 9.18 3.76 -0.08
N GLY A 61 10.12 3.03 -0.68
CA GLY A 61 10.17 2.80 -2.12
C GLY A 61 8.96 2.03 -2.63
N PHE A 62 8.54 0.97 -1.94
CA PHE A 62 7.41 0.17 -2.43
C PHE A 62 6.07 0.94 -2.37
N PRO A 63 5.72 1.65 -1.28
CA PRO A 63 4.56 2.53 -1.29
C PRO A 63 4.64 3.65 -2.32
N LEU A 64 5.79 4.29 -2.51
CA LEU A 64 5.96 5.36 -3.49
C LEU A 64 5.83 4.86 -4.93
N LEU A 65 6.35 3.66 -5.23
CA LEU A 65 6.15 3.01 -6.53
C LEU A 65 4.66 2.73 -6.75
N GLY A 66 3.98 2.14 -5.76
CA GLY A 66 2.53 1.92 -5.83
C GLY A 66 1.75 3.22 -6.06
N LEU A 67 2.13 4.29 -5.37
CA LEU A 67 1.55 5.63 -5.53
C LEU A 67 1.78 6.20 -6.94
N ALA A 68 2.99 6.04 -7.49
CA ALA A 68 3.32 6.51 -8.83
C ALA A 68 2.50 5.77 -9.89
N PHE A 69 2.44 4.44 -9.81
CA PHE A 69 1.60 3.63 -10.69
C PHE A 69 0.13 4.01 -10.58
N HIS A 70 -0.37 4.24 -9.36
CA HIS A 70 -1.72 4.72 -9.12
C HIS A 70 -2.00 6.05 -9.82
N PHE A 71 -1.15 7.04 -9.60
CA PHE A 71 -1.30 8.36 -10.20
C PHE A 71 -1.26 8.32 -11.73
N ILE A 72 -0.38 7.51 -12.31
CA ILE A 72 -0.31 7.31 -13.77
C ILE A 72 -1.60 6.67 -14.28
N TYR A 73 -2.10 5.64 -13.59
CA TYR A 73 -3.32 4.93 -13.98
C TYR A 73 -4.56 5.83 -13.93
N THR A 74 -4.76 6.54 -12.82
CA THR A 74 -5.91 7.43 -12.64
C THR A 74 -5.87 8.59 -13.62
N LYS A 75 -4.69 9.18 -13.86
CA LYS A 75 -4.50 10.24 -14.86
C LYS A 75 -4.81 9.75 -16.26
N LYS A 76 -4.30 8.58 -16.67
CA LYS A 76 -4.57 8.00 -17.99
C LYS A 76 -6.06 7.73 -18.22
N LYS A 77 -6.80 7.42 -17.16
CA LYS A 77 -8.23 7.13 -17.23
C LYS A 77 -9.14 8.34 -16.94
N GLY A 78 -8.58 9.52 -16.65
CA GLY A 78 -9.34 10.74 -16.37
C GLY A 78 -10.08 10.74 -15.02
N PHE A 79 -9.59 9.98 -14.03
CA PHE A 79 -10.24 9.84 -12.73
C PHE A 79 -9.61 10.69 -11.64
N ASN A 80 -10.41 11.02 -10.62
CA ASN A 80 -9.91 11.68 -9.42
C ASN A 80 -9.10 10.67 -8.57
N SER A 81 -7.79 10.92 -8.46
CA SER A 81 -6.83 10.05 -7.77
C SER A 81 -7.12 9.82 -6.27
N LEU A 82 -7.95 10.66 -5.64
CA LEU A 82 -8.27 10.58 -4.22
C LEU A 82 -9.66 10.00 -3.92
N LYS A 83 -10.54 9.87 -4.93
CA LYS A 83 -11.97 9.52 -4.73
C LYS A 83 -12.51 8.39 -5.60
N ALA A 84 -11.68 7.59 -6.25
CA ALA A 84 -12.17 6.55 -7.14
C ALA A 84 -12.62 5.24 -6.42
N CYS A 85 -13.37 5.37 -5.32
CA CYS A 85 -13.89 4.22 -4.54
C CYS A 85 -15.15 3.67 -5.16
N ASP A 86 -16.08 4.57 -5.45
CA ASP A 86 -17.46 4.22 -5.72
C ASP A 86 -17.63 3.49 -7.05
N LYS A 87 -16.59 3.52 -7.89
CA LYS A 87 -16.56 2.85 -9.17
C LYS A 87 -15.37 1.88 -9.29
N TYR A 88 -14.76 1.44 -8.19
CA TYR A 88 -13.58 0.57 -8.21
C TYR A 88 -13.76 -0.73 -9.02
N ASP A 89 -14.90 -1.41 -8.85
CA ASP A 89 -15.21 -2.61 -9.65
C ASP A 89 -15.47 -2.27 -11.13
N GLU A 90 -16.15 -1.14 -11.42
CA GLU A 90 -16.29 -0.61 -12.78
C GLU A 90 -14.93 -0.25 -13.41
N TYR A 91 -13.97 0.26 -12.63
CA TYR A 91 -12.63 0.63 -13.07
C TYR A 91 -11.75 -0.55 -13.46
N ARG A 92 -12.08 -1.76 -13.01
CA ARG A 92 -11.41 -3.02 -13.40
C ARG A 92 -12.16 -3.79 -14.50
N GLY A 93 -13.29 -3.26 -14.99
CA GLY A 93 -14.15 -3.97 -15.93
C GLY A 93 -14.78 -5.23 -15.32
N TRP A 94 -14.76 -5.36 -14.00
CA TRP A 94 -15.44 -6.42 -13.28
C TRP A 94 -16.92 -6.02 -13.26
N LYS A 95 -17.70 -6.58 -14.19
CA LYS A 95 -19.14 -6.34 -14.29
C LYS A 95 -19.81 -6.65 -12.94
N LYS A 96 -20.73 -5.78 -12.53
CA LYS A 96 -21.74 -6.10 -11.52
C LYS A 96 -22.62 -7.25 -11.99
#